data_AF-A0AAE1PEI9-F1
#
_entry.id   AF-A0AAE1PEI9-F1
#
_cell.length_a   1.000
_cell.length_b   1.000
_cell.length_c   1.000
_cell.angle_alpha   90.00
_cell.angle_beta   90.00
_cell.angle_gamma   90.00
#
_symmetry.space_group_name_H-M   'P 1'
#
loop_
_entity.id
_entity.type
_entity.pdbx_description
1 polymer ?
#
loop_
_entity_poly.entity_id
_entity_poly.type
_entity_poly.pdbx_seq_one_letter_code
_entity_poly.pdbx_strand_id
1 'polypeptide(L)'
;MTPVARRGSRGYVGGVEGINTHGQLAGRGEGQGGRSYLLIYLHVSSCLTPVKVIPIFSDRACACGSHLSPTLVIPSSSSLPSIASISSTCVISQACLQRLQAAIMTTYFSYPDESLQQELRRIANAITAPGKGILAADESVSTMGKRLADIGVENTDENRRKYRQLLFTTDKSVSEYISGVILFHETVYQKSDDGTPFINLIKDKGIIAGIKVDKGVVPLMGSEDESTTQGLDDLSQRCAQYKKDGCDFAKWRSVLKIGKNTPSYQSMLENANVLARYASICQMNGLVPIVEPEVLPDGEHDLDRAQKVTETVLAFVYKALNDHHVFLEGTLLKPNMVTAGQSCSKKFKPEEVAKATVVALSRTMPAAVPGVTFLSGGQSEEEASVHLDAINKCTEAKKPWALTFSYGRALQASVLRAWGGKDENVKGGQAELLSRAKANSEASLGKYQWGSCQGYAGDKGLFIKDHAY
;
A
#
# COMPACT_ATOMS: atom_id res chain seq x y z
N MET A 1 -3.81 -56.56 46.47
CA MET A 1 -2.96 -57.76 46.62
C MET A 1 -2.53 -58.22 45.23
N THR A 2 -1.29 -58.68 45.07
CA THR A 2 -0.71 -59.39 43.91
C THR A 2 -0.98 -60.91 44.01
N PRO A 3 -0.47 -61.81 43.12
CA PRO A 3 0.25 -61.66 41.83
C PRO A 3 -0.61 -62.24 40.67
N VAL A 4 -0.18 -62.78 39.51
CA VAL A 4 1.12 -63.13 38.90
C VAL A 4 1.05 -62.98 37.35
N ALA A 5 2.08 -62.39 36.71
CA ALA A 5 2.49 -62.74 35.34
C ALA A 5 3.94 -62.29 35.08
N ARG A 6 4.87 -63.23 34.83
CA ARG A 6 6.28 -62.95 34.46
C ARG A 6 6.72 -63.89 33.34
N ARG A 7 7.37 -63.33 32.31
CA ARG A 7 8.54 -63.91 31.60
C ARG A 7 9.20 -62.83 30.73
N GLY A 8 10.50 -62.59 30.93
CA GLY A 8 11.36 -61.88 29.97
C GLY A 8 11.93 -62.87 28.93
N SER A 9 12.85 -62.53 28.03
CA SER A 9 13.63 -61.29 27.77
C SER A 9 14.13 -61.36 26.29
N ARG A 10 14.79 -60.39 25.63
CA ARG A 10 15.61 -59.21 26.01
C ARG A 10 15.24 -58.03 25.07
N GLY A 11 15.69 -56.78 25.24
CA GLY A 11 16.66 -56.21 26.20
C GLY A 11 17.87 -55.59 25.50
N TYR A 12 17.73 -54.32 25.09
CA TYR A 12 18.83 -53.40 24.77
C TYR A 12 18.44 -52.01 25.29
N VAL A 13 19.41 -51.25 25.81
CA VAL A 13 19.20 -49.92 26.41
C VAL A 13 20.07 -48.91 25.68
N GLY A 14 19.46 -47.80 25.25
CA GLY A 14 20.15 -46.62 24.74
C GLY A 14 19.46 -45.38 25.32
N GLY A 15 20.24 -44.48 25.91
CA GLY A 15 19.71 -43.29 26.58
C GLY A 15 19.22 -42.21 25.60
N VAL A 16 18.27 -41.40 26.06
CA VAL A 16 17.88 -40.16 25.37
C VAL A 16 18.59 -39.01 26.07
N GLU A 17 19.60 -38.43 25.42
CA GLU A 17 20.29 -37.22 25.88
C GLU A 17 19.98 -36.04 24.95
N GLY A 18 19.65 -34.88 25.53
CA GLY A 18 19.69 -33.58 24.87
C GLY A 18 18.62 -33.28 23.81
N ILE A 19 17.55 -32.58 24.21
CA ILE A 19 16.78 -31.77 23.26
C ILE A 19 17.57 -30.48 23.01
N ASN A 20 17.89 -30.18 21.75
CA ASN A 20 18.41 -28.86 21.33
C ASN A 20 17.30 -28.01 20.69
N THR A 21 17.44 -26.69 20.68
CA THR A 21 16.35 -25.69 20.60
C THR A 21 15.59 -25.60 19.26
N HIS A 22 15.81 -26.51 18.32
CA HIS A 22 15.11 -26.58 17.02
C HIS A 22 14.45 -27.94 16.72
N GLY A 23 14.27 -28.81 17.72
CA GLY A 23 13.24 -29.86 17.69
C GLY A 23 13.44 -30.99 16.67
N GLN A 24 14.68 -31.35 16.33
CA GLN A 24 14.98 -32.50 15.47
C GLN A 24 15.51 -33.69 16.29
N LEU A 25 15.01 -34.90 15.98
CA LEU A 25 15.54 -36.16 16.52
C LEU A 25 16.65 -36.69 15.62
N ALA A 26 17.82 -36.95 16.18
CA ALA A 26 18.95 -37.57 15.50
C ALA A 26 19.40 -38.84 16.24
N GLY A 27 19.42 -39.97 15.54
CA GLY A 27 19.92 -41.25 16.06
C GLY A 27 21.09 -41.77 15.23
N ARG A 28 22.12 -42.29 15.88
CA ARG A 28 23.20 -43.05 15.22
C ARG A 28 22.86 -44.54 15.25
N GLY A 29 23.03 -45.22 14.11
CA GLY A 29 22.97 -46.67 14.00
C GLY A 29 24.21 -47.18 13.27
N GLU A 30 24.78 -48.28 13.75
CA GLU A 30 25.93 -48.94 13.13
C GLU A 30 25.47 -50.12 12.26
N GLY A 31 25.88 -50.11 11.00
CA GLY A 31 25.77 -51.26 10.10
C GLY A 31 27.09 -52.02 10.01
N GLN A 32 27.02 -53.35 9.87
CA GLN A 32 28.21 -54.16 9.59
C GLN A 32 28.90 -53.65 8.32
N GLY A 33 30.19 -53.31 8.41
CA GLY A 33 30.95 -52.66 7.34
C GLY A 33 31.58 -51.30 7.72
N GLY A 34 31.39 -50.81 8.95
CA GLY A 34 32.24 -49.75 9.53
C GLY A 34 32.12 -48.38 8.88
N ARG A 35 30.94 -48.04 8.32
CA ARG A 35 30.64 -46.70 7.80
C ARG A 35 29.47 -46.10 8.56
N SER A 36 29.66 -44.90 9.11
CA SER A 36 28.60 -44.12 9.74
C SER A 36 27.75 -43.40 8.68
N TYR A 37 26.43 -43.41 8.85
CA TYR A 37 25.49 -42.68 8.01
C TYR A 37 24.61 -41.78 8.88
N LEU A 38 24.24 -40.60 8.36
CA LEU A 38 23.27 -39.70 9.00
C LEU A 38 21.90 -39.90 8.35
N LEU A 39 20.96 -40.49 9.08
CA LEU A 39 19.56 -40.65 8.65
C LEU A 39 18.73 -39.46 9.12
N ILE A 40 18.30 -38.62 8.18
CA ILE A 40 17.37 -37.51 8.42
C ILE A 40 15.96 -37.96 8.03
N TYR A 41 15.09 -38.15 9.02
CA TYR A 41 13.69 -38.51 8.79
C TYR A 41 12.83 -37.24 8.67
N LEU A 42 12.45 -36.87 7.45
CA LEU A 42 11.39 -35.89 7.21
C LEU A 42 10.02 -36.56 7.41
N HIS A 43 9.24 -36.07 8.36
CA HIS A 43 7.93 -36.62 8.69
C HIS A 43 6.85 -36.06 7.76
N VAL A 44 6.82 -36.56 6.52
CA VAL A 44 5.78 -36.24 5.53
C VAL A 44 4.66 -37.26 5.66
N SER A 45 3.42 -36.77 5.86
CA SER A 45 2.26 -37.65 5.90
C SER A 45 2.06 -38.37 4.57
N SER A 46 1.92 -39.70 4.63
CA SER A 46 1.24 -40.52 3.62
C SER A 46 1.67 -40.37 2.16
N CYS A 47 2.89 -40.80 1.81
CA CYS A 47 3.17 -41.62 0.60
C CYS A 47 4.61 -42.18 0.58
N LEU A 48 4.77 -43.48 0.36
CA LEU A 48 6.08 -44.15 0.28
C LEU A 48 6.62 -44.19 -1.14
N THR A 49 7.71 -43.48 -1.42
CA THR A 49 8.60 -43.74 -2.57
C THR A 49 10.07 -43.60 -2.14
N PRO A 50 10.99 -44.45 -2.64
CA PRO A 50 12.38 -44.44 -2.19
C PRO A 50 13.21 -43.36 -2.92
N VAL A 51 13.79 -42.43 -2.14
CA VAL A 51 14.74 -41.44 -2.67
C VAL A 51 16.12 -42.07 -2.83
N LYS A 52 16.79 -41.72 -3.93
CA LYS A 52 18.06 -42.33 -4.38
C LYS A 52 19.24 -41.91 -3.49
N VAL A 53 19.98 -42.88 -2.97
CA VAL A 53 21.18 -42.64 -2.14
C VAL A 53 22.29 -41.99 -2.96
N ILE A 54 22.91 -40.92 -2.43
CA ILE A 54 24.07 -40.25 -3.02
C ILE A 54 25.30 -40.55 -2.14
N PRO A 55 26.40 -41.10 -2.69
CA PRO A 55 27.63 -41.30 -1.93
C PRO A 55 28.42 -39.98 -1.83
N ILE A 56 28.75 -39.58 -0.61
CA ILE A 56 29.75 -38.52 -0.36
C ILE A 56 31.13 -39.16 -0.41
N PHE A 57 31.97 -38.72 -1.35
CA PHE A 57 33.41 -38.97 -1.28
C PHE A 57 34.05 -37.97 -0.31
N SER A 58 34.68 -38.48 0.74
CA SER A 58 35.60 -37.68 1.55
C SER A 58 36.98 -37.69 0.92
N ASP A 59 37.67 -36.56 0.86
CA ASP A 59 39.13 -36.60 0.79
C ASP A 59 39.80 -35.49 1.61
N ARG A 60 41.11 -35.62 1.77
CA ARG A 60 41.87 -35.17 2.94
C ARG A 60 42.26 -33.69 2.91
N ALA A 61 42.45 -33.14 4.11
CA ALA A 61 43.16 -31.89 4.30
C ALA A 61 44.66 -32.03 3.97
N CYS A 62 45.25 -30.99 3.40
CA CYS A 62 46.70 -30.76 3.42
C CYS A 62 46.95 -29.25 3.48
N ALA A 63 47.93 -28.80 4.25
CA ALA A 63 48.22 -27.39 4.48
C ALA A 63 49.73 -27.12 4.40
N CYS A 64 50.15 -26.52 3.29
CA CYS A 64 51.48 -25.96 3.05
C CYS A 64 51.31 -24.67 2.25
N GLY A 65 52.16 -23.65 2.51
CA GLY A 65 52.11 -22.36 1.82
C GLY A 65 53.28 -22.12 0.84
N SER A 66 53.63 -20.85 0.67
CA SER A 66 54.67 -20.27 -0.22
C SER A 66 54.26 -19.96 -1.67
N HIS A 67 55.04 -19.07 -2.30
CA HIS A 67 54.68 -18.32 -3.51
C HIS A 67 54.92 -19.11 -4.81
N LEU A 68 54.17 -18.76 -5.87
CA LEU A 68 54.73 -18.20 -7.11
C LEU A 68 53.62 -17.67 -8.05
N SER A 69 53.98 -16.71 -8.92
CA SER A 69 53.12 -16.12 -9.95
C SER A 69 53.29 -16.82 -11.31
N PRO A 70 52.38 -16.67 -12.28
CA PRO A 70 52.17 -17.68 -13.32
C PRO A 70 53.17 -17.63 -14.47
N THR A 71 53.29 -18.73 -15.21
CA THR A 71 53.93 -18.78 -16.53
C THR A 71 53.11 -19.67 -17.45
N LEU A 72 52.54 -19.08 -18.51
CA LEU A 72 51.77 -19.79 -19.52
C LEU A 72 52.74 -20.29 -20.61
N VAL A 73 52.96 -21.59 -20.70
CA VAL A 73 53.79 -22.22 -21.75
C VAL A 73 52.87 -22.86 -22.78
N ILE A 74 53.05 -22.49 -24.05
CA ILE A 74 52.35 -23.09 -25.19
C ILE A 74 53.36 -23.92 -26.01
N PRO A 75 53.28 -25.27 -25.99
CA PRO A 75 54.03 -26.11 -26.91
C PRO A 75 53.35 -26.16 -28.29
N SER A 76 54.16 -26.11 -29.35
CA SER A 76 53.70 -26.28 -30.73
C SER A 76 53.46 -27.75 -31.11
N SER A 77 52.82 -27.96 -32.25
CA SER A 77 52.51 -29.26 -32.85
C SER A 77 53.73 -30.19 -33.05
N SER A 78 53.60 -31.49 -32.71
CA SER A 78 53.52 -32.57 -33.71
C SER A 78 53.62 -34.00 -33.11
N SER A 79 52.52 -34.76 -33.05
CA SER A 79 52.48 -36.24 -33.25
C SER A 79 51.09 -36.82 -32.89
N LEU A 80 50.51 -37.62 -33.78
CA LEU A 80 49.53 -38.65 -33.43
C LEU A 80 50.24 -40.01 -33.50
N PRO A 81 49.89 -40.97 -32.64
CA PRO A 81 48.96 -42.01 -33.10
C PRO A 81 47.80 -42.28 -32.14
N SER A 82 46.88 -43.15 -32.56
CA SER A 82 45.57 -43.40 -31.97
C SER A 82 45.56 -44.35 -30.78
N ILE A 83 44.74 -44.03 -29.76
CA ILE A 83 43.94 -45.01 -29.02
C ILE A 83 42.48 -44.52 -29.05
N ALA A 84 41.53 -45.44 -29.22
CA ALA A 84 40.10 -45.14 -29.36
C ALA A 84 39.32 -45.36 -28.05
N SER A 85 38.16 -44.70 -27.94
CA SER A 85 37.18 -44.72 -26.82
C SER A 85 37.76 -44.34 -25.44
N ILE A 86 37.11 -43.50 -24.63
CA ILE A 86 35.67 -43.38 -24.36
C ILE A 86 35.23 -41.91 -24.42
N SER A 87 34.40 -41.54 -25.39
CA SER A 87 33.79 -40.20 -25.48
C SER A 87 32.45 -40.15 -24.74
N SER A 88 32.46 -40.37 -23.42
CA SER A 88 31.30 -40.10 -22.56
C SER A 88 31.16 -38.61 -22.25
N THR A 89 31.22 -37.78 -23.30
CA THR A 89 30.67 -36.42 -23.28
C THR A 89 29.19 -36.51 -22.95
N CYS A 90 28.85 -36.31 -21.67
CA CYS A 90 27.49 -36.06 -21.27
C CYS A 90 27.07 -34.75 -21.93
N VAL A 91 26.35 -34.85 -23.05
CA VAL A 91 25.72 -33.70 -23.70
C VAL A 91 24.58 -33.26 -22.78
N ILE A 92 24.92 -32.41 -21.81
CA ILE A 92 23.96 -31.70 -20.99
C ILE A 92 23.18 -30.82 -21.96
N SER A 93 22.03 -31.32 -22.41
CA SER A 93 21.10 -30.60 -23.27
C SER A 93 20.88 -29.18 -22.73
N GLN A 94 20.67 -28.22 -23.61
CA GLN A 94 20.45 -26.83 -23.22
C GLN A 94 19.26 -26.70 -22.22
N ALA A 95 18.26 -27.58 -22.35
CA ALA A 95 17.14 -27.71 -21.40
C ALA A 95 17.53 -28.33 -20.04
N CYS A 96 18.60 -29.11 -19.97
CA CYS A 96 19.19 -29.62 -18.73
C CYS A 96 20.09 -28.56 -18.07
N LEU A 97 20.82 -27.76 -18.86
CA LEU A 97 21.59 -26.62 -18.37
C LEU A 97 20.65 -25.56 -17.73
N GLN A 98 19.53 -25.25 -18.39
CA GLN A 98 18.46 -24.40 -17.84
C GLN A 98 17.87 -24.97 -16.53
N ARG A 99 17.68 -26.29 -16.44
CA ARG A 99 17.19 -26.95 -15.21
C ARG A 99 18.23 -26.96 -14.08
N LEU A 100 19.52 -26.91 -14.39
CA LEU A 100 20.60 -26.75 -13.39
C LEU A 100 20.74 -25.30 -12.91
N GLN A 101 20.45 -24.30 -13.75
CA GLN A 101 20.37 -22.90 -13.33
C GLN A 101 19.18 -22.63 -12.37
N ALA A 102 18.13 -23.47 -12.40
CA ALA A 102 16.98 -23.37 -11.50
C ALA A 102 17.27 -23.72 -10.01
N ALA A 103 18.52 -24.03 -9.66
CA ALA A 103 18.98 -24.18 -8.28
C ALA A 103 19.64 -22.91 -7.69
N ILE A 104 19.67 -21.81 -8.46
CA ILE A 104 20.13 -20.49 -8.00
C ILE A 104 18.99 -19.81 -7.23
N MET A 105 19.31 -18.99 -6.21
CA MET A 105 18.31 -18.23 -5.45
C MET A 105 17.63 -17.16 -6.31
N THR A 106 16.53 -17.52 -6.98
CA THR A 106 15.80 -16.62 -7.88
C THR A 106 14.84 -15.71 -7.11
N THR A 107 15.36 -14.61 -6.56
CA THR A 107 14.56 -13.40 -6.28
C THR A 107 14.21 -12.71 -7.61
N TYR A 108 13.51 -13.43 -8.48
CA TYR A 108 13.17 -13.03 -9.84
C TYR A 108 11.68 -12.73 -9.93
N PHE A 109 11.36 -11.51 -10.34
CA PHE A 109 10.02 -11.08 -10.72
C PHE A 109 10.15 -10.17 -11.96
N SER A 110 9.06 -10.01 -12.69
CA SER A 110 8.96 -9.01 -13.76
C SER A 110 8.17 -7.82 -13.25
N TYR A 111 8.67 -6.61 -13.50
CA TYR A 111 7.83 -5.40 -13.47
C TYR A 111 6.79 -5.46 -14.61
N PRO A 112 5.76 -4.58 -14.58
CA PRO A 112 4.93 -4.33 -15.76
C PRO A 112 5.78 -3.97 -16.99
N ASP A 113 5.23 -4.13 -18.20
CA ASP A 113 5.93 -3.71 -19.42
C ASP A 113 6.26 -2.20 -19.42
N GLU A 114 7.23 -1.79 -20.24
CA GLU A 114 7.74 -0.42 -20.20
C GLU A 114 6.66 0.61 -20.57
N SER A 115 5.77 0.29 -21.50
CA SER A 115 4.63 1.14 -21.87
C SER A 115 3.69 1.37 -20.68
N LEU A 116 3.35 0.32 -19.93
CA LEU A 116 2.50 0.39 -18.74
C LEU A 116 3.21 1.11 -17.57
N GLN A 117 4.51 0.90 -17.38
CA GLN A 117 5.32 1.69 -16.44
C GLN A 117 5.31 3.19 -16.80
N GLN A 118 5.55 3.53 -18.07
CA GLN A 118 5.52 4.91 -18.56
C GLN A 118 4.13 5.54 -18.40
N GLU A 119 3.05 4.80 -18.68
CA GLU A 119 1.68 5.28 -18.51
C GLU A 119 1.35 5.58 -17.05
N LEU A 120 1.56 4.62 -16.14
CA LEU A 120 1.30 4.77 -14.71
C LEU A 120 2.14 5.90 -14.10
N ARG A 121 3.44 5.98 -14.46
CA ARG A 121 4.34 7.05 -14.02
C ARG A 121 3.89 8.42 -14.54
N ARG A 122 3.42 8.51 -15.79
CA ARG A 122 2.85 9.76 -16.36
C ARG A 122 1.60 10.20 -15.59
N ILE A 123 0.68 9.28 -15.31
CA ILE A 123 -0.58 9.57 -14.59
C ILE A 123 -0.28 10.04 -13.16
N ALA A 124 0.56 9.31 -12.40
CA ALA A 124 0.86 9.63 -11.01
C ALA A 124 1.54 11.01 -10.87
N ASN A 125 2.48 11.35 -11.75
CA ASN A 125 3.12 12.67 -11.81
C ASN A 125 2.14 13.79 -12.22
N ALA A 126 1.21 13.52 -13.15
CA ALA A 126 0.19 14.50 -13.55
C ALA A 126 -0.82 14.80 -12.42
N ILE A 127 -1.17 13.78 -11.62
CA ILE A 127 -1.98 13.95 -10.41
C ILE A 127 -1.24 14.77 -9.34
N THR A 128 0.10 14.67 -9.27
CA THR A 128 0.92 15.35 -8.25
C THR A 128 1.67 16.58 -8.78
N ALA A 129 1.17 17.18 -9.87
CA ALA A 129 1.73 18.40 -10.44
C ALA A 129 1.79 19.55 -9.39
N PRO A 130 2.86 20.37 -9.37
CA PRO A 130 3.02 21.44 -8.37
C PRO A 130 1.82 22.40 -8.33
N GLY A 131 1.32 22.69 -7.13
CA GLY A 131 0.12 23.52 -6.94
C GLY A 131 -1.20 22.79 -7.14
N LYS A 132 -1.20 21.47 -7.41
CA LYS A 132 -2.44 20.71 -7.62
C LYS A 132 -2.64 19.59 -6.61
N GLY A 133 -3.90 19.27 -6.35
CA GLY A 133 -4.32 18.13 -5.54
C GLY A 133 -5.64 17.52 -6.03
N ILE A 134 -6.21 16.64 -5.22
CA ILE A 134 -7.36 15.80 -5.58
C ILE A 134 -8.61 16.23 -4.82
N LEU A 135 -9.73 16.38 -5.54
CA LEU A 135 -11.06 16.46 -4.94
C LEU A 135 -11.60 15.03 -4.73
N ALA A 136 -11.77 14.63 -3.48
CA ALA A 136 -12.32 13.32 -3.11
C ALA A 136 -13.85 13.42 -2.99
N ALA A 137 -14.56 13.16 -4.10
CA ALA A 137 -16.03 13.13 -4.21
C ALA A 137 -16.57 11.68 -4.29
N ASP A 138 -15.85 10.75 -3.65
CA ASP A 138 -16.10 9.31 -3.66
C ASP A 138 -17.01 8.83 -2.51
N GLU A 139 -17.88 9.71 -2.01
CA GLU A 139 -18.83 9.37 -0.96
C GLU A 139 -19.83 8.31 -1.44
N SER A 140 -19.84 7.16 -0.76
CA SER A 140 -20.89 6.14 -0.88
C SER A 140 -22.27 6.73 -0.58
N VAL A 141 -23.34 6.07 -1.05
CA VAL A 141 -24.73 6.49 -0.79
C VAL A 141 -25.02 6.73 0.70
N SER A 142 -24.48 5.89 1.59
CA SER A 142 -24.60 6.06 3.05
C SER A 142 -23.81 7.26 3.58
N THR A 143 -22.59 7.49 3.07
CA THR A 143 -21.74 8.63 3.43
C THR A 143 -22.33 9.96 2.97
N MET A 144 -22.81 10.01 1.72
CA MET A 144 -23.42 11.20 1.15
C MET A 144 -24.74 11.52 1.84
N GLY A 145 -25.51 10.50 2.24
CA GLY A 145 -26.73 10.69 3.03
C GLY A 145 -26.53 11.42 4.36
N LYS A 146 -25.43 11.14 5.07
CA LYS A 146 -25.06 11.89 6.28
C LYS A 146 -24.81 13.37 5.95
N ARG A 147 -24.00 13.64 4.92
CA ARG A 147 -23.69 15.01 4.48
C ARG A 147 -24.88 15.81 3.95
N LEU A 148 -25.87 15.15 3.35
CA LEU A 148 -27.12 15.79 2.92
C LEU A 148 -28.04 16.07 4.13
N ALA A 149 -28.11 15.15 5.09
CA ALA A 149 -28.84 15.36 6.34
C ALA A 149 -28.29 16.55 7.16
N ASP A 150 -26.97 16.75 7.18
CA ASP A 150 -26.29 17.91 7.82
C ASP A 150 -26.79 19.28 7.29
N ILE A 151 -27.37 19.32 6.10
CA ILE A 151 -27.97 20.53 5.47
C ILE A 151 -29.49 20.41 5.25
N GLY A 152 -30.14 19.40 5.84
CA GLY A 152 -31.59 19.20 5.76
C GLY A 152 -32.11 18.66 4.41
N VAL A 153 -31.25 18.04 3.60
CA VAL A 153 -31.56 17.54 2.26
C VAL A 153 -31.74 16.02 2.26
N GLU A 154 -32.74 15.52 1.52
CA GLU A 154 -33.01 14.08 1.39
C GLU A 154 -31.97 13.36 0.53
N ASN A 155 -31.61 12.13 0.90
CA ASN A 155 -30.64 11.30 0.18
C ASN A 155 -31.20 10.58 -1.06
N THR A 156 -31.78 11.33 -2.00
CA THR A 156 -32.22 10.81 -3.30
C THR A 156 -31.04 10.71 -4.28
N ASP A 157 -31.15 9.85 -5.31
CA ASP A 157 -30.15 9.82 -6.40
C ASP A 157 -30.05 11.18 -7.09
N GLU A 158 -31.18 11.84 -7.35
CA GLU A 158 -31.22 13.18 -7.94
C GLU A 158 -30.48 14.23 -7.08
N ASN A 159 -30.61 14.22 -5.76
CA ASN A 159 -29.88 15.15 -4.90
C ASN A 159 -28.38 14.83 -4.87
N ARG A 160 -27.98 13.56 -4.93
CA ARG A 160 -26.57 13.14 -5.09
C ARG A 160 -26.01 13.54 -6.46
N ARG A 161 -26.81 13.42 -7.53
CA ARG A 161 -26.48 13.83 -8.90
C ARG A 161 -26.31 15.35 -8.98
N LYS A 162 -27.29 16.14 -8.52
CA LYS A 162 -27.23 17.61 -8.47
C LYS A 162 -26.01 18.12 -7.70
N TYR A 163 -25.72 17.55 -6.53
CA TYR A 163 -24.54 17.93 -5.77
C TYR A 163 -23.23 17.66 -6.52
N ARG A 164 -23.11 16.53 -7.20
CA ARG A 164 -21.94 16.19 -8.03
C ARG A 164 -21.87 17.06 -9.30
N GLN A 165 -23.01 17.38 -9.92
CA GLN A 165 -23.09 18.34 -11.01
C GLN A 165 -22.60 19.72 -10.57
N LEU A 166 -22.99 20.22 -9.39
CA LEU A 166 -22.51 21.49 -8.84
C LEU A 166 -20.98 21.50 -8.82
N LEU A 167 -20.34 20.45 -8.26
CA LEU A 167 -18.89 20.32 -8.23
C LEU A 167 -18.29 20.31 -9.65
N PHE A 168 -18.80 19.48 -10.56
CA PHE A 168 -18.18 19.26 -11.88
C PHE A 168 -18.55 20.28 -12.96
N THR A 169 -19.54 21.15 -12.71
CA THR A 169 -19.87 22.32 -13.55
C THR A 169 -19.30 23.64 -12.98
N THR A 170 -18.45 23.57 -11.97
CA THR A 170 -17.57 24.68 -11.54
C THR A 170 -16.73 25.15 -12.74
N ASP A 171 -16.37 26.44 -12.74
CA ASP A 171 -15.57 27.04 -13.81
C ASP A 171 -14.24 26.29 -14.08
N LYS A 172 -13.75 26.34 -15.33
CA LYS A 172 -12.55 25.62 -15.77
C LYS A 172 -11.28 26.04 -15.03
N SER A 173 -11.22 27.24 -14.44
CA SER A 173 -10.15 27.66 -13.53
C SER A 173 -9.93 26.70 -12.35
N VAL A 174 -10.93 25.90 -11.94
CA VAL A 174 -10.73 24.85 -10.91
C VAL A 174 -9.64 23.84 -11.29
N SER A 175 -9.36 23.64 -12.58
CA SER A 175 -8.28 22.77 -13.07
C SER A 175 -6.87 23.36 -12.87
N GLU A 176 -6.73 24.63 -12.49
CA GLU A 176 -5.46 25.19 -12.01
C GLU A 176 -5.03 24.54 -10.68
N TYR A 177 -6.01 24.18 -9.84
CA TYR A 177 -5.81 23.73 -8.45
C TYR A 177 -6.14 22.23 -8.25
N ILE A 178 -7.02 21.67 -9.08
CA ILE A 178 -7.42 20.27 -9.03
C ILE A 178 -6.83 19.52 -10.23
N SER A 179 -6.01 18.52 -9.95
CA SER A 179 -5.44 17.60 -10.95
C SER A 179 -6.27 16.33 -11.14
N GLY A 180 -6.98 15.89 -10.10
CA GLY A 180 -7.80 14.69 -10.13
C GLY A 180 -9.07 14.76 -9.31
N VAL A 181 -10.07 13.96 -9.69
CA VAL A 181 -11.34 13.79 -8.96
C VAL A 181 -11.53 12.31 -8.67
N ILE A 182 -11.76 11.94 -7.41
CA ILE A 182 -12.19 10.58 -7.05
C ILE A 182 -13.71 10.53 -7.07
N LEU A 183 -14.26 9.53 -7.75
CA LEU A 183 -15.69 9.28 -7.91
C LEU A 183 -16.12 8.02 -7.16
N PHE A 184 -17.41 7.97 -6.80
CA PHE A 184 -18.10 6.74 -6.42
C PHE A 184 -18.72 6.07 -7.68
N HIS A 185 -19.00 4.77 -7.62
CA HIS A 185 -19.52 3.99 -8.75
C HIS A 185 -20.78 4.59 -9.39
N GLU A 186 -21.73 5.04 -8.58
CA GLU A 186 -22.94 5.76 -9.03
C GLU A 186 -22.58 6.96 -9.93
N THR A 187 -21.63 7.78 -9.47
CA THR A 187 -21.23 9.04 -10.10
C THR A 187 -20.41 8.86 -11.38
N VAL A 188 -19.77 7.70 -11.59
CA VAL A 188 -19.10 7.34 -12.86
C VAL A 188 -20.09 7.32 -14.03
N TYR A 189 -21.34 6.89 -13.78
CA TYR A 189 -22.37 6.71 -14.82
C TYR A 189 -23.48 7.77 -14.80
N GLN A 190 -23.46 8.69 -13.83
CA GLN A 190 -24.34 9.86 -13.76
C GLN A 190 -24.01 10.91 -14.85
N LYS A 191 -24.99 11.77 -15.12
CA LYS A 191 -24.97 12.81 -16.16
C LYS A 191 -25.45 14.16 -15.62
N SER A 192 -25.00 15.24 -16.25
CA SER A 192 -25.58 16.57 -16.05
C SER A 192 -26.91 16.76 -16.79
N ASP A 193 -27.61 17.85 -16.50
CA ASP A 193 -28.94 18.19 -17.03
C ASP A 193 -28.98 18.31 -18.57
N ASP A 194 -27.85 18.60 -19.19
CA ASP A 194 -27.63 18.62 -20.65
C ASP A 194 -27.42 17.22 -21.26
N GLY A 195 -27.38 16.17 -20.43
CA GLY A 195 -27.10 14.78 -20.82
C GLY A 195 -25.62 14.40 -20.89
N THR A 196 -24.69 15.34 -20.60
CA THR A 196 -23.24 15.09 -20.65
C THR A 196 -22.79 14.17 -19.50
N PRO A 197 -22.03 13.08 -19.74
CA PRO A 197 -21.48 12.25 -18.67
C PRO A 197 -20.53 13.03 -17.76
N PHE A 198 -20.58 12.81 -16.45
CA PHE A 198 -19.72 13.51 -15.50
C PHE A 198 -18.22 13.30 -15.74
N ILE A 199 -17.79 12.12 -16.22
CA ILE A 199 -16.40 11.88 -16.61
C ILE A 199 -15.96 12.80 -17.77
N ASN A 200 -16.85 13.13 -18.71
CA ASN A 200 -16.52 14.07 -19.78
C ASN A 200 -16.34 15.48 -19.23
N LEU A 201 -17.27 15.97 -18.39
CA LEU A 201 -17.14 17.29 -17.73
C LEU A 201 -15.84 17.47 -16.96
N ILE A 202 -15.30 16.39 -16.38
CA ILE A 202 -14.02 16.35 -15.67
C ILE A 202 -12.86 16.38 -16.68
N LYS A 203 -12.87 15.51 -17.70
CA LYS A 203 -11.84 15.44 -18.74
C LYS A 203 -11.72 16.68 -19.60
N ASP A 204 -12.83 17.33 -19.95
CA ASP A 204 -12.86 18.57 -20.76
C ASP A 204 -12.22 19.76 -20.04
N LYS A 205 -12.07 19.68 -18.71
CA LYS A 205 -11.30 20.63 -17.90
C LYS A 205 -9.81 20.29 -17.81
N GLY A 206 -9.38 19.15 -18.31
CA GLY A 206 -8.01 18.63 -18.16
C GLY A 206 -7.76 17.97 -16.80
N ILE A 207 -8.84 17.57 -16.09
CA ILE A 207 -8.78 16.92 -14.78
C ILE A 207 -8.86 15.41 -14.98
N ILE A 208 -8.09 14.66 -14.19
CA ILE A 208 -8.02 13.19 -14.29
C ILE A 208 -9.16 12.57 -13.47
N ALA A 209 -9.92 11.66 -14.08
CA ALA A 209 -10.95 10.91 -13.37
C ALA A 209 -10.36 9.69 -12.66
N GLY A 210 -10.83 9.40 -11.44
CA GLY A 210 -10.48 8.19 -10.70
C GLY A 210 -11.63 7.67 -9.86
N ILE A 211 -11.49 6.45 -9.33
CA ILE A 211 -12.61 5.67 -8.80
C ILE A 211 -12.29 4.98 -7.47
N LYS A 212 -13.17 5.11 -6.48
CA LYS A 212 -13.14 4.27 -5.28
C LYS A 212 -13.56 2.84 -5.64
N VAL A 213 -12.66 1.88 -5.39
CA VAL A 213 -12.87 0.46 -5.75
C VAL A 213 -13.00 -0.48 -4.55
N ASP A 214 -12.68 -0.04 -3.34
CA ASP A 214 -12.96 -0.83 -2.14
C ASP A 214 -14.48 -0.93 -1.84
N LYS A 215 -14.90 -2.06 -1.27
CA LYS A 215 -16.28 -2.37 -0.88
C LYS A 215 -16.53 -2.15 0.63
N GLY A 216 -15.77 -1.24 1.27
CA GLY A 216 -15.91 -0.87 2.68
C GLY A 216 -15.12 -1.76 3.66
N VAL A 217 -15.15 -1.39 4.94
CA VAL A 217 -14.46 -2.09 6.03
C VAL A 217 -15.28 -3.28 6.58
N VAL A 218 -14.58 -4.30 7.07
CA VAL A 218 -15.15 -5.47 7.76
C VAL A 218 -14.33 -5.81 9.02
N PRO A 219 -14.97 -6.26 10.12
CA PRO A 219 -14.28 -6.46 11.40
C PRO A 219 -13.31 -7.65 11.38
N LEU A 220 -12.18 -7.51 12.07
CA LEU A 220 -11.20 -8.59 12.24
C LEU A 220 -11.56 -9.43 13.48
N MET A 221 -11.90 -10.70 13.25
CA MET A 221 -12.20 -11.64 14.32
C MET A 221 -10.99 -11.79 15.28
N GLY A 222 -11.23 -11.58 16.57
CA GLY A 222 -10.21 -11.64 17.62
C GLY A 222 -9.49 -10.31 17.92
N SER A 223 -9.83 -9.21 17.23
CA SER A 223 -9.23 -7.89 17.45
C SER A 223 -10.04 -6.98 18.40
N GLU A 224 -9.41 -5.90 18.88
CA GLU A 224 -10.06 -4.84 19.68
C GLU A 224 -10.73 -3.79 18.75
N ASP A 225 -11.90 -4.14 18.22
CA ASP A 225 -12.69 -3.32 17.28
C ASP A 225 -11.92 -2.87 16.02
N GLU A 226 -10.98 -3.69 15.53
CA GLU A 226 -10.22 -3.41 14.32
C GLU A 226 -10.87 -4.01 13.07
N SER A 227 -10.43 -3.54 11.90
CA SER A 227 -11.00 -3.91 10.60
C SER A 227 -9.94 -4.15 9.54
N THR A 228 -10.27 -5.00 8.56
CA THR A 228 -9.68 -4.98 7.21
C THR A 228 -10.69 -4.37 6.25
N THR A 229 -10.35 -4.29 4.96
CA THR A 229 -11.21 -3.74 3.90
C THR A 229 -11.47 -4.82 2.85
N GLN A 230 -12.71 -4.93 2.39
CA GLN A 230 -13.13 -5.94 1.41
C GLN A 230 -13.22 -5.39 -0.02
N GLY A 231 -13.26 -6.28 -1.02
CA GLY A 231 -13.53 -5.94 -2.42
C GLY A 231 -12.47 -6.29 -3.45
N LEU A 232 -11.56 -7.23 -3.13
CA LEU A 232 -10.61 -7.80 -4.10
C LEU A 232 -11.31 -8.77 -5.08
N ASP A 233 -12.37 -9.44 -4.65
CA ASP A 233 -13.28 -10.18 -5.52
C ASP A 233 -13.83 -9.23 -6.60
N ASP A 234 -13.86 -9.70 -7.86
CA ASP A 234 -14.21 -8.95 -9.09
C ASP A 234 -13.39 -7.67 -9.40
N LEU A 235 -12.34 -7.38 -8.61
CA LEU A 235 -11.60 -6.12 -8.73
C LEU A 235 -10.93 -5.94 -10.10
N SER A 236 -10.28 -6.97 -10.66
CA SER A 236 -9.58 -6.84 -11.94
C SER A 236 -10.54 -6.52 -13.09
N GLN A 237 -11.70 -7.20 -13.13
CA GLN A 237 -12.75 -6.97 -14.11
C GLN A 237 -13.33 -5.54 -13.99
N ARG A 238 -13.52 -5.04 -12.76
CA ARG A 238 -13.93 -3.65 -12.53
C ARG A 238 -12.86 -2.64 -12.89
N CYS A 239 -11.59 -2.90 -12.60
CA CYS A 239 -10.49 -2.02 -13.00
C CYS A 239 -10.39 -1.89 -14.52
N ALA A 240 -10.48 -3.00 -15.26
CA ALA A 240 -10.53 -2.98 -16.73
C ALA A 240 -11.74 -2.18 -17.26
N GLN A 241 -12.93 -2.38 -16.67
CA GLN A 241 -14.14 -1.67 -17.06
C GLN A 241 -14.05 -0.16 -16.75
N TYR A 242 -13.59 0.22 -15.56
CA TYR A 242 -13.39 1.63 -15.21
C TYR A 242 -12.31 2.31 -16.03
N LYS A 243 -11.23 1.61 -16.42
CA LYS A 243 -10.21 2.13 -17.34
C LYS A 243 -10.82 2.44 -18.71
N LYS A 244 -11.65 1.53 -19.23
CA LYS A 244 -12.42 1.71 -20.47
C LYS A 244 -13.45 2.85 -20.37
N ASP A 245 -14.12 3.00 -19.23
CA ASP A 245 -15.08 4.07 -18.97
C ASP A 245 -14.40 5.42 -18.67
N GLY A 246 -13.07 5.44 -18.57
CA GLY A 246 -12.24 6.64 -18.59
C GLY A 246 -11.62 7.05 -17.25
N CYS A 247 -11.65 6.23 -16.21
CA CYS A 247 -10.83 6.44 -15.02
C CYS A 247 -9.36 6.08 -15.30
N ASP A 248 -8.41 6.84 -14.76
CA ASP A 248 -6.96 6.62 -14.91
C ASP A 248 -6.27 6.29 -13.57
N PHE A 249 -6.96 6.49 -12.45
CA PHE A 249 -6.50 6.08 -11.14
C PHE A 249 -7.63 5.48 -10.29
N ALA A 250 -7.27 4.76 -9.23
CA ALA A 250 -8.18 4.14 -8.29
C ALA A 250 -7.87 4.57 -6.85
N LYS A 251 -8.80 4.31 -5.92
CA LYS A 251 -8.61 4.53 -4.49
C LYS A 251 -9.15 3.37 -3.66
N TRP A 252 -8.43 2.98 -2.61
CA TRP A 252 -8.83 1.95 -1.64
C TRP A 252 -8.48 2.38 -0.23
N ARG A 253 -9.48 2.44 0.65
CA ARG A 253 -9.33 2.88 2.05
C ARG A 253 -9.21 1.71 3.01
N SER A 254 -8.08 1.63 3.71
CA SER A 254 -7.87 0.82 4.92
C SER A 254 -7.94 1.70 6.17
N VAL A 255 -8.31 1.11 7.31
CA VAL A 255 -8.61 1.85 8.55
C VAL A 255 -7.95 1.18 9.75
N LEU A 256 -7.18 1.97 10.49
CA LEU A 256 -6.48 1.54 11.70
C LEU A 256 -6.80 2.50 12.86
N LYS A 257 -6.84 1.99 14.09
CA LYS A 257 -7.18 2.77 15.30
C LYS A 257 -5.98 2.84 16.24
N ILE A 258 -5.76 3.98 16.88
CA ILE A 258 -4.79 4.09 17.99
C ILE A 258 -5.52 3.90 19.32
N GLY A 259 -5.27 2.77 19.96
CA GLY A 259 -5.73 2.48 21.31
C GLY A 259 -4.57 2.05 22.21
N LYS A 260 -4.92 1.38 23.31
CA LYS A 260 -3.96 0.82 24.26
C LYS A 260 -3.13 -0.30 23.63
N ASN A 261 -3.79 -1.25 22.98
CA ASN A 261 -3.15 -2.41 22.34
C ASN A 261 -3.20 -2.33 20.80
N THR A 262 -3.87 -1.32 20.24
CA THR A 262 -4.10 -1.13 18.79
C THR A 262 -3.30 0.05 18.20
N PRO A 263 -2.91 0.02 16.92
CA PRO A 263 -3.22 -1.04 15.96
C PRO A 263 -2.40 -2.31 16.21
N SER A 264 -3.04 -3.48 16.12
CA SER A 264 -2.40 -4.76 16.38
C SER A 264 -1.53 -5.21 15.20
N TYR A 265 -0.64 -6.18 15.46
CA TYR A 265 0.13 -6.84 14.40
C TYR A 265 -0.79 -7.46 13.32
N GLN A 266 -1.93 -8.03 13.70
CA GLN A 266 -2.91 -8.60 12.78
C GLN A 266 -3.50 -7.50 11.88
N SER A 267 -3.97 -6.39 12.47
CA SER A 267 -4.55 -5.28 11.70
C SER A 267 -3.54 -4.64 10.75
N MET A 268 -2.29 -4.40 11.19
CA MET A 268 -1.25 -3.81 10.36
C MET A 268 -0.83 -4.74 9.21
N LEU A 269 -0.63 -6.03 9.47
CA LEU A 269 -0.25 -7.01 8.46
C LEU A 269 -1.33 -7.17 7.39
N GLU A 270 -2.58 -7.33 7.82
CA GLU A 270 -3.69 -7.61 6.92
C GLU A 270 -4.08 -6.37 6.09
N ASN A 271 -4.15 -5.17 6.69
CA ASN A 271 -4.39 -3.95 5.90
C ASN A 271 -3.26 -3.65 4.90
N ALA A 272 -1.99 -3.88 5.28
CA ALA A 272 -0.87 -3.74 4.35
C ALA A 272 -0.95 -4.75 3.18
N ASN A 273 -1.27 -6.02 3.48
CA ASN A 273 -1.43 -7.07 2.49
C ASN A 273 -2.60 -6.79 1.52
N VAL A 274 -3.77 -6.38 2.03
CA VAL A 274 -4.94 -6.10 1.18
C VAL A 274 -4.71 -4.87 0.29
N LEU A 275 -4.05 -3.83 0.81
CA LEU A 275 -3.63 -2.66 0.02
C LEU A 275 -2.63 -3.06 -1.08
N ALA A 276 -1.68 -3.95 -0.80
CA ALA A 276 -0.70 -4.40 -1.80
C ALA A 276 -1.35 -5.25 -2.90
N ARG A 277 -2.30 -6.14 -2.55
CA ARG A 277 -3.14 -6.87 -3.50
C ARG A 277 -3.95 -5.92 -4.39
N TYR A 278 -4.62 -4.93 -3.80
CA TYR A 278 -5.37 -3.90 -4.51
C TYR A 278 -4.48 -3.13 -5.50
N ALA A 279 -3.30 -2.69 -5.05
CA ALA A 279 -2.40 -1.88 -5.85
C ALA A 279 -1.86 -2.65 -7.06
N SER A 280 -1.44 -3.90 -6.86
CA SER A 280 -0.99 -4.80 -7.94
C SER A 280 -2.09 -4.99 -9.01
N ILE A 281 -3.33 -5.27 -8.59
CA ILE A 281 -4.47 -5.47 -9.50
C ILE A 281 -4.82 -4.19 -10.27
N CYS A 282 -4.69 -3.00 -9.67
CA CYS A 282 -4.92 -1.74 -10.37
C CYS A 282 -3.87 -1.49 -11.46
N GLN A 283 -2.59 -1.70 -11.15
CA GLN A 283 -1.50 -1.51 -12.10
C GLN A 283 -1.60 -2.47 -13.29
N MET A 284 -1.99 -3.73 -13.07
CA MET A 284 -2.29 -4.70 -14.14
C MET A 284 -3.38 -4.24 -15.13
N ASN A 285 -4.19 -3.24 -14.75
CA ASN A 285 -5.31 -2.72 -15.55
C ASN A 285 -5.13 -1.23 -15.93
N GLY A 286 -3.90 -0.70 -15.87
CA GLY A 286 -3.60 0.68 -16.28
C GLY A 286 -4.15 1.77 -15.35
N LEU A 287 -4.49 1.43 -14.10
CA LEU A 287 -4.94 2.39 -13.08
C LEU A 287 -3.84 2.62 -12.04
N VAL A 288 -3.49 3.88 -11.78
CA VAL A 288 -2.62 4.26 -10.64
C VAL A 288 -3.37 4.02 -9.33
N PRO A 289 -2.88 3.20 -8.39
CA PRO A 289 -3.52 3.03 -7.10
C PRO A 289 -3.14 4.13 -6.10
N ILE A 290 -4.14 4.77 -5.51
CA ILE A 290 -4.00 5.57 -4.29
C ILE A 290 -4.16 4.65 -3.09
N VAL A 291 -3.05 4.39 -2.41
CA VAL A 291 -2.94 3.56 -1.22
C VAL A 291 -3.31 4.41 0.00
N GLU A 292 -4.49 4.19 0.61
CA GLU A 292 -5.01 4.98 1.74
C GLU A 292 -5.04 4.16 3.05
N PRO A 293 -3.93 4.07 3.81
CA PRO A 293 -3.89 3.50 5.15
C PRO A 293 -4.22 4.58 6.20
N GLU A 294 -5.50 4.86 6.44
CA GLU A 294 -5.90 5.88 7.40
C GLU A 294 -5.73 5.37 8.85
N VAL A 295 -4.78 5.95 9.58
CA VAL A 295 -4.76 5.88 11.04
C VAL A 295 -5.70 6.95 11.58
N LEU A 296 -6.76 6.52 12.27
CA LEU A 296 -7.81 7.42 12.79
C LEU A 296 -7.30 8.29 13.95
N PRO A 297 -7.73 9.56 14.04
CA PRO A 297 -7.37 10.48 15.12
C PRO A 297 -8.27 10.33 16.36
N ASP A 298 -9.13 9.31 16.42
CA ASP A 298 -9.96 9.02 17.60
C ASP A 298 -9.09 8.69 18.83
N GLY A 299 -9.46 9.23 20.00
CA GLY A 299 -8.81 8.97 21.29
C GLY A 299 -7.98 10.13 21.84
N GLU A 300 -7.26 9.86 22.93
CA GLU A 300 -6.52 10.84 23.75
C GLU A 300 -5.00 10.84 23.50
N HIS A 301 -4.54 10.00 22.58
CA HIS A 301 -3.12 9.78 22.29
C HIS A 301 -2.40 11.08 21.87
N ASP A 302 -1.12 11.20 22.19
CA ASP A 302 -0.33 12.39 21.85
C ASP A 302 0.34 12.28 20.47
N LEU A 303 1.03 13.35 20.07
CA LEU A 303 1.70 13.44 18.77
C LEU A 303 2.84 12.43 18.61
N ASP A 304 3.55 12.09 19.69
CA ASP A 304 4.64 11.09 19.67
C ASP A 304 4.08 9.67 19.45
N ARG A 305 2.99 9.30 20.15
CA ARG A 305 2.28 8.03 19.91
C ARG A 305 1.73 7.97 18.48
N ALA A 306 1.14 9.04 17.97
CA ALA A 306 0.65 9.12 16.59
C ALA A 306 1.77 8.95 15.56
N GLN A 307 2.92 9.61 15.77
CA GLN A 307 4.08 9.49 14.89
C GLN A 307 4.61 8.06 14.87
N LYS A 308 4.78 7.43 16.04
CA LYS A 308 5.27 6.04 16.16
C LYS A 308 4.31 5.03 15.51
N VAL A 309 3.00 5.23 15.62
CA VAL A 309 2.03 4.38 14.92
C VAL A 309 2.12 4.58 13.41
N THR A 310 2.12 5.83 12.92
CA THR A 310 2.22 6.10 11.47
C THR A 310 3.53 5.55 10.89
N GLU A 311 4.66 5.69 11.59
CA GLU A 311 5.93 5.08 11.19
C GLU A 311 5.84 3.55 11.11
N THR A 312 5.20 2.91 12.08
CA THR A 312 5.03 1.44 12.07
C THR A 312 4.13 1.00 10.93
N VAL A 313 2.96 1.62 10.76
CA VAL A 313 1.96 1.28 9.72
C VAL A 313 2.55 1.45 8.31
N LEU A 314 3.26 2.55 8.04
CA LEU A 314 3.87 2.78 6.73
C LEU A 314 5.00 1.79 6.42
N ALA A 315 5.75 1.32 7.43
CA ALA A 315 6.75 0.27 7.25
C ALA A 315 6.11 -1.07 6.83
N PHE A 316 4.97 -1.46 7.44
CA PHE A 316 4.19 -2.63 6.99
C PHE A 316 3.69 -2.45 5.55
N VAL A 317 3.09 -1.29 5.24
CA VAL A 317 2.55 -0.99 3.90
C VAL A 317 3.62 -1.05 2.82
N TYR A 318 4.77 -0.38 2.99
CA TYR A 318 5.82 -0.41 1.97
C TYR A 318 6.54 -1.76 1.84
N LYS A 319 6.63 -2.55 2.92
CA LYS A 319 7.10 -3.94 2.81
C LYS A 319 6.12 -4.79 1.98
N ALA A 320 4.82 -4.70 2.25
CA ALA A 320 3.82 -5.42 1.48
C ALA A 320 3.76 -4.98 0.01
N LEU A 321 3.84 -3.67 -0.28
CA LEU A 321 3.91 -3.17 -1.67
C LEU A 321 5.11 -3.75 -2.44
N ASN A 322 6.26 -3.90 -1.77
CA ASN A 322 7.44 -4.53 -2.36
C ASN A 322 7.26 -6.06 -2.57
N ASP A 323 6.66 -6.75 -1.60
CA ASP A 323 6.38 -8.19 -1.66
C ASP A 323 5.39 -8.58 -2.77
N HIS A 324 4.43 -7.71 -3.10
CA HIS A 324 3.50 -7.88 -4.22
C HIS A 324 3.98 -7.20 -5.51
N HIS A 325 5.27 -6.84 -5.58
CA HIS A 325 5.99 -6.30 -6.74
C HIS A 325 5.39 -5.02 -7.34
N VAL A 326 4.76 -4.19 -6.51
CA VAL A 326 4.09 -2.96 -6.94
C VAL A 326 5.12 -1.93 -7.41
N PHE A 327 4.90 -1.39 -8.61
CA PHE A 327 5.77 -0.42 -9.26
C PHE A 327 5.55 0.98 -8.64
N LEU A 328 6.44 1.42 -7.76
CA LEU A 328 6.20 2.54 -6.85
C LEU A 328 6.07 3.89 -7.57
N GLU A 329 6.79 4.11 -8.67
CA GLU A 329 6.66 5.33 -9.50
C GLU A 329 5.28 5.46 -10.18
N GLY A 330 4.49 4.39 -10.15
CA GLY A 330 3.11 4.33 -10.64
C GLY A 330 2.07 4.19 -9.54
N THR A 331 2.34 4.59 -8.29
CA THR A 331 1.38 4.65 -7.17
C THR A 331 1.29 6.05 -6.57
N LEU A 332 0.37 6.27 -5.62
CA LEU A 332 0.35 7.43 -4.72
C LEU A 332 0.00 6.97 -3.31
N LEU A 333 0.52 7.67 -2.28
CA LEU A 333 0.13 7.46 -0.89
C LEU A 333 -0.93 8.47 -0.46
N LYS A 334 -1.93 8.04 0.30
CA LYS A 334 -2.92 8.89 0.98
C LYS A 334 -2.96 8.56 2.48
N PRO A 335 -1.99 9.04 3.26
CA PRO A 335 -1.95 8.83 4.69
C PRO A 335 -2.75 9.92 5.41
N ASN A 336 -3.07 9.68 6.67
CA ASN A 336 -3.37 10.75 7.62
C ASN A 336 -2.14 11.67 7.78
N MET A 337 -2.39 12.93 8.14
CA MET A 337 -1.35 13.74 8.78
C MET A 337 -1.06 13.17 10.18
N VAL A 338 0.14 13.38 10.70
CA VAL A 338 0.47 12.99 12.07
C VAL A 338 0.01 14.09 13.00
N THR A 339 -1.17 13.91 13.59
CA THR A 339 -1.76 14.78 14.62
C THR A 339 -1.87 14.03 15.94
N ALA A 340 -1.97 14.76 17.06
CA ALA A 340 -2.47 14.14 18.29
C ALA A 340 -3.95 13.75 18.13
N GLY A 341 -4.45 12.89 19.01
CA GLY A 341 -5.84 12.46 19.01
C GLY A 341 -6.81 13.59 19.34
N GLN A 342 -8.04 13.50 18.84
CA GLN A 342 -9.05 14.55 18.98
C GLN A 342 -9.36 14.91 20.44
N SER A 343 -9.36 13.91 21.33
CA SER A 343 -9.57 14.08 22.77
C SER A 343 -8.28 14.41 23.54
N CYS A 344 -7.12 14.50 22.88
CA CYS A 344 -5.86 14.82 23.54
C CYS A 344 -5.92 16.23 24.17
N SER A 345 -5.59 16.32 25.46
CA SER A 345 -5.62 17.57 26.23
C SER A 345 -4.50 18.53 25.85
N LYS A 346 -3.32 18.01 25.46
CA LYS A 346 -2.25 18.82 24.88
C LYS A 346 -2.61 19.17 23.44
N LYS A 347 -2.66 20.46 23.13
CA LYS A 347 -2.68 20.96 21.75
C LYS A 347 -1.25 21.24 21.27
N PHE A 348 -1.05 21.09 19.97
CA PHE A 348 0.23 21.18 19.27
C PHE A 348 0.11 22.22 18.16
N LYS A 349 1.21 22.88 17.81
CA LYS A 349 1.22 23.89 16.73
C LYS A 349 1.30 23.23 15.34
N PRO A 350 0.93 23.95 14.26
CA PRO A 350 1.07 23.44 12.91
C PRO A 350 2.49 23.01 12.54
N GLU A 351 3.53 23.66 13.08
CA GLU A 351 4.93 23.30 12.85
C GLU A 351 5.31 21.99 13.54
N GLU A 352 4.71 21.67 14.70
CA GLU A 352 4.92 20.39 15.39
C GLU A 352 4.28 19.24 14.60
N VAL A 353 3.02 19.42 14.16
CA VAL A 353 2.29 18.48 13.27
C VAL A 353 3.05 18.26 11.96
N ALA A 354 3.55 19.33 11.35
CA ALA A 354 4.34 19.28 10.13
C ALA A 354 5.66 18.53 10.32
N LYS A 355 6.39 18.81 11.41
CA LYS A 355 7.62 18.09 11.76
C LYS A 355 7.37 16.60 11.95
N ALA A 356 6.37 16.23 12.76
CA ALA A 356 6.04 14.83 13.02
C ALA A 356 5.64 14.09 11.73
N THR A 357 4.83 14.71 10.87
CA THR A 357 4.39 14.15 9.59
C THR A 357 5.55 13.96 8.61
N VAL A 358 6.39 14.98 8.42
CA VAL A 358 7.52 14.94 7.47
C VAL A 358 8.61 13.98 7.94
N VAL A 359 8.87 13.88 9.25
CA VAL A 359 9.82 12.90 9.81
C VAL A 359 9.30 11.47 9.65
N ALA A 360 8.01 11.20 9.91
CA ALA A 360 7.43 9.87 9.75
C ALA A 360 7.52 9.36 8.30
N LEU A 361 7.18 10.22 7.33
CA LEU A 361 7.33 9.92 5.90
C LEU A 361 8.80 9.71 5.52
N SER A 362 9.70 10.61 5.92
CA SER A 362 11.14 10.53 5.64
C SER A 362 11.85 9.30 6.23
N ARG A 363 11.22 8.59 7.18
CA ARG A 363 11.73 7.34 7.78
C ARG A 363 11.23 6.06 7.12
N THR A 364 10.16 6.12 6.33
CA THR A 364 9.39 4.94 5.93
C THR A 364 9.09 4.83 4.45
N MET A 365 8.91 5.96 3.76
CA MET A 365 8.52 5.98 2.35
C MET A 365 9.76 5.88 1.44
N PRO A 366 9.73 5.05 0.37
CA PRO A 366 10.79 5.03 -0.63
C PRO A 366 10.79 6.28 -1.52
N ALA A 367 11.97 6.73 -1.95
CA ALA A 367 12.15 7.91 -2.82
C ALA A 367 11.48 7.79 -4.21
N ALA A 368 11.03 6.60 -4.61
CA ALA A 368 10.40 6.33 -5.92
C ALA A 368 8.91 6.75 -6.00
N VAL A 369 8.20 6.90 -4.88
CA VAL A 369 6.77 7.24 -4.86
C VAL A 369 6.58 8.71 -5.28
N PRO A 370 5.85 9.04 -6.37
CA PRO A 370 5.80 10.42 -6.89
C PRO A 370 5.31 11.48 -5.90
N GLY A 371 4.31 11.12 -5.06
CA GLY A 371 3.79 12.04 -4.07
C GLY A 371 2.85 11.43 -3.04
N VAL A 372 2.60 12.25 -2.03
CA VAL A 372 1.65 12.07 -0.94
C VAL A 372 0.47 12.98 -1.18
N THR A 373 -0.74 12.44 -1.10
CA THR A 373 -2.01 13.15 -1.31
C THR A 373 -2.85 13.03 -0.04
N PHE A 374 -2.52 13.81 0.99
CA PHE A 374 -3.05 13.64 2.36
C PHE A 374 -4.57 13.61 2.42
N LEU A 375 -5.12 12.78 3.31
CA LEU A 375 -6.51 12.92 3.74
C LEU A 375 -6.62 14.01 4.82
N SER A 376 -7.71 14.79 4.82
CA SER A 376 -7.96 15.81 5.85
C SER A 376 -8.44 15.21 7.17
N GLY A 377 -8.89 13.95 7.18
CA GLY A 377 -9.49 13.31 8.35
C GLY A 377 -10.70 14.12 8.83
N GLY A 378 -10.73 14.42 10.14
CA GLY A 378 -11.74 15.25 10.80
C GLY A 378 -11.38 16.72 10.99
N GLN A 379 -10.30 17.22 10.38
CA GLN A 379 -9.90 18.63 10.45
C GLN A 379 -10.97 19.55 9.83
N SER A 380 -11.03 20.80 10.27
CA SER A 380 -11.73 21.88 9.55
C SER A 380 -11.10 22.15 8.19
N GLU A 381 -11.80 22.90 7.33
CA GLU A 381 -11.26 23.28 6.02
C GLU A 381 -10.01 24.17 6.14
N GLU A 382 -9.88 24.92 7.23
CA GLU A 382 -8.75 25.82 7.49
C GLU A 382 -7.56 25.09 8.13
N GLU A 383 -7.77 24.27 9.17
CA GLU A 383 -6.71 23.44 9.76
C GLU A 383 -6.04 22.55 8.70
N ALA A 384 -6.83 21.95 7.80
CA ALA A 384 -6.33 21.11 6.73
C ALA A 384 -5.47 21.87 5.69
N SER A 385 -5.72 23.17 5.51
CA SER A 385 -4.91 24.04 4.64
C SER A 385 -3.64 24.51 5.38
N VAL A 386 -3.78 24.93 6.64
CA VAL A 386 -2.67 25.40 7.50
C VAL A 386 -1.65 24.29 7.79
N HIS A 387 -2.09 23.05 8.06
CA HIS A 387 -1.18 21.92 8.25
C HIS A 387 -0.48 21.50 6.95
N LEU A 388 -1.16 21.52 5.81
CA LEU A 388 -0.53 21.20 4.51
C LEU A 388 0.55 22.23 4.13
N ASP A 389 0.28 23.51 4.41
CA ASP A 389 1.22 24.61 4.22
C ASP A 389 2.45 24.47 5.14
N ALA A 390 2.23 24.20 6.44
CA ALA A 390 3.31 23.94 7.39
C ALA A 390 4.16 22.71 6.98
N ILE A 391 3.52 21.64 6.49
CA ILE A 391 4.19 20.43 5.94
C ILE A 391 5.09 20.80 4.76
N ASN A 392 4.63 21.68 3.86
CA ASN A 392 5.43 22.14 2.72
C ASN A 392 6.54 23.12 3.11
N LYS A 393 6.33 23.98 4.13
CA LYS A 393 7.36 24.87 4.70
C LYS A 393 8.40 24.15 5.57
N CYS A 394 8.08 23.00 6.18
CA CYS A 394 8.95 22.25 7.08
C CYS A 394 10.27 21.79 6.41
N THR A 395 11.42 21.96 7.07
CA THR A 395 12.76 21.60 6.57
C THR A 395 13.46 20.52 7.39
N GLU A 396 12.78 19.95 8.40
CA GLU A 396 13.36 19.05 9.42
C GLU A 396 13.80 17.67 8.89
N ALA A 397 13.28 17.23 7.75
CA ALA A 397 13.71 16.01 7.08
C ALA A 397 13.54 16.13 5.55
N LYS A 398 14.05 15.13 4.80
CA LYS A 398 14.03 15.14 3.33
C LYS A 398 12.62 14.87 2.80
N LYS A 399 12.23 15.64 1.79
CA LYS A 399 10.97 15.49 1.04
C LYS A 399 11.26 15.30 -0.46
N PRO A 400 11.68 14.10 -0.92
CA PRO A 400 11.93 13.84 -2.34
C PRO A 400 10.64 13.58 -3.15
N TRP A 401 9.49 14.07 -2.67
CA TRP A 401 8.15 13.75 -3.15
C TRP A 401 7.28 15.01 -3.17
N ALA A 402 6.27 15.06 -4.03
CA ALA A 402 5.22 16.07 -3.92
C ALA A 402 4.37 15.83 -2.65
N LEU A 403 4.06 16.87 -1.88
CA LEU A 403 3.20 16.79 -0.69
C LEU A 403 1.96 17.67 -0.89
N THR A 404 0.84 17.05 -1.25
CA THR A 404 -0.41 17.73 -1.62
C THR A 404 -1.64 17.05 -0.98
N PHE A 405 -2.85 17.45 -1.37
CA PHE A 405 -4.12 17.06 -0.77
C PHE A 405 -4.90 16.02 -1.58
N SER A 406 -5.71 15.22 -0.89
CA SER A 406 -6.83 14.44 -1.45
C SER A 406 -8.05 14.59 -0.55
N TYR A 407 -8.69 15.74 -0.64
CA TYR A 407 -9.64 16.24 0.35
C TYR A 407 -11.09 16.04 -0.09
N GLY A 408 -11.88 15.48 0.82
CA GLY A 408 -13.34 15.43 0.71
C GLY A 408 -13.94 16.58 1.50
N ARG A 409 -14.22 16.35 2.79
CA ARG A 409 -14.76 17.34 3.74
C ARG A 409 -14.07 18.72 3.67
N ALA A 410 -12.73 18.75 3.62
CA ALA A 410 -11.96 20.00 3.62
C ALA A 410 -12.01 20.83 2.30
N LEU A 411 -12.70 20.35 1.26
CA LEU A 411 -13.02 21.09 0.03
C LEU A 411 -14.53 21.24 -0.19
N GLN A 412 -15.37 20.75 0.73
CA GLN A 412 -16.80 20.51 0.46
C GLN A 412 -17.75 20.93 1.59
N ALA A 413 -17.27 21.19 2.81
CA ALA A 413 -18.14 21.55 3.93
C ALA A 413 -18.73 22.95 3.77
N SER A 414 -17.96 23.90 3.22
CA SER A 414 -18.51 25.20 2.81
C SER A 414 -19.43 25.08 1.60
N VAL A 415 -19.03 24.29 0.60
CA VAL A 415 -19.81 24.05 -0.64
C VAL A 415 -21.22 23.54 -0.34
N LEU A 416 -21.34 22.51 0.53
CA LEU A 416 -22.61 21.95 0.95
C LEU A 416 -23.49 22.97 1.68
N ARG A 417 -22.91 23.76 2.59
CA ARG A 417 -23.66 24.76 3.37
C ARG A 417 -24.10 25.96 2.52
N ALA A 418 -23.27 26.40 1.58
CA ALA A 418 -23.61 27.45 0.63
C ALA A 418 -24.70 27.00 -0.34
N TRP A 419 -24.66 25.74 -0.82
CA TRP A 419 -25.69 25.15 -1.66
C TRP A 419 -27.02 24.96 -0.92
N GLY A 420 -27.02 24.28 0.23
CA GLY A 420 -28.21 24.04 1.03
C GLY A 420 -29.32 23.26 0.31
N GLY A 421 -28.99 22.47 -0.72
CA GLY A 421 -29.95 21.72 -1.53
C GLY A 421 -30.71 22.53 -2.60
N LYS A 422 -30.31 23.77 -2.86
CA LYS A 422 -31.08 24.74 -3.65
C LYS A 422 -30.44 25.06 -4.99
N ASP A 423 -31.22 25.02 -6.06
CA ASP A 423 -30.71 25.22 -7.43
C ASP A 423 -30.22 26.66 -7.65
N GLU A 424 -30.88 27.65 -7.03
CA GLU A 424 -30.47 29.06 -7.05
C GLU A 424 -29.09 29.29 -6.39
N ASN A 425 -28.69 28.42 -5.47
CA ASN A 425 -27.45 28.53 -4.71
C ASN A 425 -26.24 27.82 -5.37
N VAL A 426 -26.42 27.15 -6.52
CA VAL A 426 -25.36 26.40 -7.20
C VAL A 426 -24.10 27.25 -7.42
N LYS A 427 -24.25 28.53 -7.79
CA LYS A 427 -23.12 29.45 -8.00
C LYS A 427 -22.40 29.83 -6.69
N GLY A 428 -23.10 29.86 -5.56
CA GLY A 428 -22.47 30.05 -4.24
C GLY A 428 -21.57 28.87 -3.90
N GLY A 429 -22.08 27.64 -4.00
CA GLY A 429 -21.26 26.44 -3.77
C GLY A 429 -20.05 26.33 -4.70
N GLN A 430 -20.18 26.72 -5.97
CA GLN A 430 -19.06 26.75 -6.92
C GLN A 430 -17.99 27.78 -6.55
N ALA A 431 -18.36 28.93 -6.00
CA ALA A 431 -17.41 29.91 -5.50
C ALA A 431 -16.63 29.40 -4.27
N GLU A 432 -17.31 28.75 -3.32
CA GLU A 432 -16.65 28.11 -2.16
C GLU A 432 -15.64 27.04 -2.59
N LEU A 433 -15.98 26.21 -3.59
CA LEU A 433 -15.08 25.18 -4.10
C LEU A 433 -13.82 25.79 -4.72
N LEU A 434 -13.94 26.83 -5.56
CA LEU A 434 -12.80 27.55 -6.12
C LEU A 434 -11.92 28.18 -5.02
N SER A 435 -12.56 28.82 -4.04
CA SER A 435 -11.90 29.48 -2.90
C SER A 435 -11.06 28.49 -2.08
N ARG A 436 -11.64 27.36 -1.67
CA ARG A 436 -10.95 26.30 -0.92
C ARG A 436 -9.96 25.50 -1.77
N ALA A 437 -10.22 25.28 -3.06
CA ALA A 437 -9.26 24.63 -3.96
C ALA A 437 -8.00 25.49 -4.13
N LYS A 438 -8.16 26.82 -4.30
CA LYS A 438 -7.03 27.76 -4.37
C LYS A 438 -6.24 27.81 -3.06
N ALA A 439 -6.91 27.89 -1.90
CA ALA A 439 -6.23 27.86 -0.60
C ALA A 439 -5.34 26.62 -0.43
N ASN A 440 -5.85 25.44 -0.83
CA ASN A 440 -5.10 24.19 -0.78
C ASN A 440 -4.01 24.08 -1.86
N SER A 441 -4.19 24.70 -3.03
CA SER A 441 -3.14 24.88 -4.04
C SER A 441 -1.96 25.68 -3.47
N GLU A 442 -2.22 26.84 -2.86
CA GLU A 442 -1.21 27.67 -2.21
C GLU A 442 -0.53 26.93 -1.05
N ALA A 443 -1.28 26.14 -0.27
CA ALA A 443 -0.73 25.31 0.80
C ALA A 443 0.18 24.19 0.29
N SER A 444 -0.17 23.53 -0.83
CA SER A 444 0.69 22.54 -1.49
C SER A 444 2.01 23.11 -2.01
N LEU A 445 2.12 24.44 -2.11
CA LEU A 445 3.33 25.18 -2.50
C LEU A 445 4.08 25.80 -1.30
N GLY A 446 3.57 25.66 -0.07
CA GLY A 446 4.11 26.37 1.10
C GLY A 446 3.96 27.89 1.00
N LYS A 447 2.86 28.36 0.39
CA LYS A 447 2.56 29.78 0.13
C LYS A 447 1.25 30.26 0.74
N TYR A 448 0.52 29.40 1.45
CA TYR A 448 -0.73 29.81 2.08
C TYR A 448 -0.48 30.75 3.26
N GLN A 449 -1.49 31.57 3.55
CA GLN A 449 -1.55 32.47 4.68
C GLN A 449 -2.83 32.15 5.46
N TRP A 450 -2.68 31.71 6.71
CA TRP A 450 -3.79 31.40 7.60
C TRP A 450 -4.80 32.56 7.66
N GLY A 451 -6.07 32.27 7.40
CA GLY A 451 -7.18 33.21 7.39
C GLY A 451 -7.33 34.04 6.12
N SER A 452 -6.50 33.83 5.08
CA SER A 452 -6.63 34.58 3.82
C SER A 452 -7.86 34.18 3.00
N CYS A 453 -8.40 32.98 3.25
CA CYS A 453 -9.62 32.47 2.67
C CYS A 453 -10.61 32.14 3.79
N GLN A 454 -11.88 32.52 3.63
CA GLN A 454 -12.98 32.24 4.55
C GLN A 454 -14.08 31.49 3.78
N GLY A 455 -14.94 30.77 4.50
CA GLY A 455 -16.05 30.02 3.88
C GLY A 455 -17.11 29.58 4.89
N TYR A 456 -18.27 29.12 4.38
CA TYR A 456 -19.46 28.76 5.18
C TYR A 456 -19.24 27.63 6.21
N ALA A 457 -18.16 26.86 6.10
CA ALA A 457 -17.71 25.91 7.10
C ALA A 457 -17.26 26.60 8.40
N GLY A 458 -16.50 27.69 8.26
CA GLY A 458 -15.65 28.28 9.30
C GLY A 458 -14.60 27.29 9.81
N ASP A 459 -13.91 27.67 10.89
CA ASP A 459 -12.94 26.81 11.61
C ASP A 459 -13.60 25.65 12.40
N LYS A 460 -14.83 25.25 12.03
CA LYS A 460 -15.54 24.15 12.69
C LYS A 460 -14.91 22.84 12.27
N GLY A 461 -14.25 22.17 13.22
CA GLY A 461 -13.74 20.80 13.04
C GLY A 461 -14.83 19.88 12.49
N LEU A 462 -14.48 19.10 11.47
CA LEU A 462 -15.42 18.29 10.68
C LEU A 462 -15.42 16.81 11.12
N PHE A 463 -14.82 16.53 12.28
CA PHE A 463 -14.69 15.21 12.89
C PHE A 463 -16.05 14.65 13.33
N ILE A 464 -16.21 13.34 13.17
CA ILE A 464 -17.34 12.57 13.68
C ILE A 464 -16.73 11.37 14.40
N LYS A 465 -16.99 11.24 15.71
CA LYS A 465 -16.43 10.19 16.56
C LYS A 465 -16.88 8.80 16.11
N ASP A 466 -16.00 7.81 16.22
CA ASP A 466 -16.25 6.39 15.91
C ASP A 466 -16.71 6.14 14.45
N HIS A 467 -16.44 7.08 13.53
CA HIS A 467 -17.01 7.06 12.19
C HIS A 467 -16.33 6.06 11.24
N ALA A 468 -16.75 4.81 11.29
CA ALA A 468 -16.61 3.88 10.16
C ALA A 468 -17.37 4.41 8.92
N TYR A 469 -16.66 4.50 7.79
CA TYR A 469 -17.19 4.85 6.44
C TYR A 469 -17.27 3.58 5.59
#